data_AF-A0A967KH03-F1
#
_entry.id   AF-A0A967KH03-F1
#
_cell.length_a   1.000
_cell.length_b   1.000
_cell.length_c   1.000
_cell.angle_alpha   90.00
_cell.angle_beta   90.00
_cell.angle_gamma   90.00
#
_symmetry.space_group_name_H-M   'P 1'
#
loop_
_entity.id
_entity.type
_entity.pdbx_description
1 polymer ?
#
loop_
_entity_poly.entity_id
_entity_poly.type
_entity_poly.pdbx_seq_one_letter_code
_entity_poly.pdbx_strand_id
1 'polypeptide(L)'
;MTETLQWTEPGKTFSDGSKLSDWIKTEDSGIWHWQYDTHEMTFSIYEHDGQYWKLYLARWVPEGASDYEYGYGGQACRMVLVSYRDKGRSPHSSRLMAAGDVEWIRTYEFDAKRHRLVKAGEENAKYGPAYGPKKSAA
;
A
#
# COMPACT_ATOMS: atom_id res chain seq x y z
N MET A 1 13.41 13.21 19.04
CA MET A 1 13.73 12.58 17.74
C MET A 1 12.54 12.84 16.83
N THR A 2 12.75 13.40 15.65
CA THR A 2 11.68 13.71 14.70
C THR A 2 11.33 12.44 13.94
N GLU A 3 10.23 11.78 14.33
CA GLU A 3 9.69 10.59 13.67
C GLU A 3 8.99 10.98 12.35
N THR A 4 9.76 11.49 11.41
CA THR A 4 9.32 11.63 10.01
C THR A 4 9.58 10.31 9.29
N LEU A 5 8.71 9.91 8.35
CA LEU A 5 9.03 8.81 7.44
C LEU A 5 10.31 9.19 6.68
N GLN A 6 11.39 8.47 6.95
CA GLN A 6 12.71 8.73 6.40
C GLN A 6 13.26 7.49 5.74
N TRP A 7 14.00 7.68 4.66
CA TRP A 7 14.91 6.66 4.14
C TRP A 7 16.26 7.26 3.81
N THR A 8 17.24 6.38 3.92
CA THR A 8 18.65 6.70 3.77
C THR A 8 19.18 5.98 2.54
N GLU A 9 19.65 6.74 1.58
CA GLU A 9 20.66 6.28 0.61
C GLU A 9 22.05 6.69 1.13
N PRO A 10 23.15 6.04 0.71
CA PRO A 10 24.49 6.53 1.04
C PRO A 10 24.64 8.01 0.65
N GLY A 11 24.74 8.89 1.66
CA GLY A 11 24.92 10.33 1.49
C GLY A 11 23.64 11.15 1.22
N LYS A 12 22.45 10.55 1.23
CA LYS A 12 21.18 11.29 1.06
C LYS A 12 20.15 10.89 2.11
N THR A 13 19.43 11.89 2.65
CA THR A 13 18.29 11.69 3.55
C THR A 13 17.06 12.32 2.91
N PHE A 14 16.01 11.53 2.81
CA PHE A 14 14.76 11.92 2.19
C PHE A 14 13.63 11.83 3.20
N SER A 15 12.65 12.72 3.09
CA SER A 15 11.41 12.71 3.87
C SER A 15 10.28 13.18 2.98
N ASP A 16 9.13 12.51 3.05
CA ASP A 16 7.89 12.98 2.40
C ASP A 16 7.27 14.20 3.10
N GLY A 17 7.90 14.67 4.18
CA GLY A 17 7.47 15.81 4.99
C GLY A 17 6.37 15.49 6.00
N SER A 18 5.80 14.27 5.98
CA SER A 18 4.80 13.84 6.95
C SER A 18 5.47 13.30 8.21
N LYS A 19 4.91 13.62 9.38
CA LYS A 19 5.34 13.02 10.64
C LYS A 19 4.52 11.76 10.84
N LEU A 20 5.12 10.68 11.36
CA LEU A 20 4.39 9.45 11.70
C LEU A 20 3.21 9.73 12.66
N SER A 21 3.33 10.75 13.51
CA SER A 21 2.26 11.24 14.38
C SER A 21 0.99 11.71 13.64
N ASP A 22 1.11 12.04 12.36
CA ASP A 22 0.00 12.50 11.52
C ASP A 22 -0.77 11.30 10.91
N TRP A 23 -0.28 10.07 11.13
CA TRP A 23 -0.85 8.83 10.62
C TRP A 23 -1.52 8.04 11.74
N ILE A 24 -2.78 7.66 11.54
CA ILE A 24 -3.53 6.86 12.50
C ILE A 24 -3.37 5.40 12.12
N LYS A 25 -2.68 4.60 12.94
CA LYS A 25 -2.56 3.16 12.71
C LYS A 25 -3.93 2.49 12.81
N THR A 26 -4.38 1.81 11.75
CA THR A 26 -5.71 1.18 11.69
C THR A 26 -5.70 -0.33 11.75
N GLU A 27 -4.60 -0.96 11.35
CA GLU A 27 -4.42 -2.41 11.48
C GLU A 27 -2.98 -2.71 11.85
N ASP A 28 -2.80 -3.59 12.84
CA ASP A 28 -1.51 -4.20 13.15
C ASP A 28 -1.66 -5.71 13.19
N SER A 29 -1.24 -6.39 12.12
CA SER A 29 -1.33 -7.85 12.09
C SER A 29 -0.28 -8.50 12.99
N GLY A 30 0.80 -7.79 13.37
CA GLY A 30 1.97 -8.36 14.05
C GLY A 30 2.69 -9.47 13.25
N ILE A 31 2.20 -9.78 12.05
CA ILE A 31 2.63 -10.88 11.20
C ILE A 31 3.34 -10.27 10.00
N TRP A 32 4.59 -10.67 9.77
CA TRP A 32 5.34 -10.27 8.58
C TRP A 32 4.68 -10.87 7.32
N HIS A 33 4.01 -10.03 6.53
CA HIS A 33 3.50 -10.44 5.22
C HIS A 33 4.58 -10.20 4.18
N TRP A 34 5.39 -11.24 3.90
CA TRP A 34 6.29 -11.21 2.75
C TRP A 34 5.45 -11.23 1.47
N GLN A 35 5.58 -10.21 0.64
CA GLN A 35 5.06 -10.24 -0.72
C GLN A 35 6.11 -10.86 -1.62
N TYR A 36 5.88 -12.12 -1.98
CA TYR A 36 6.85 -12.98 -2.66
C TYR A 36 7.30 -12.41 -4.01
N ASP A 37 6.51 -11.54 -4.63
CA ASP A 37 6.78 -10.97 -5.95
C ASP A 37 7.56 -9.64 -5.91
N THR A 38 7.63 -8.95 -4.77
CA THR A 38 8.14 -7.56 -4.70
C THR A 38 9.26 -7.32 -3.68
N HIS A 39 9.71 -8.33 -2.93
CA HIS A 39 10.72 -8.18 -1.86
C HIS A 39 10.36 -7.07 -0.83
N GLU A 40 9.07 -6.94 -0.51
CA GLU A 40 8.54 -5.91 0.38
C GLU A 40 8.26 -6.47 1.79
N MET A 41 8.79 -5.80 2.84
CA MET A 41 8.48 -6.06 4.26
C MET A 41 7.57 -4.96 4.81
N THR A 42 6.42 -5.36 5.36
CA THR A 42 5.32 -4.42 5.55
C THR A 42 4.65 -4.66 6.89
N PHE A 43 4.57 -3.61 7.70
CA PHE A 43 3.85 -3.62 8.97
C PHE A 43 2.78 -2.56 8.87
N SER A 44 1.54 -3.05 8.96
CA SER A 44 0.40 -2.22 9.32
C SER A 44 -0.18 -1.34 8.21
N ILE A 45 -1.46 -1.06 8.39
CA ILE A 45 -2.22 -0.11 7.58
C ILE A 45 -2.45 1.14 8.43
N TYR A 46 -2.30 2.29 7.80
CA TYR A 46 -2.44 3.61 8.41
C TYR A 46 -3.49 4.42 7.66
N GLU A 47 -4.18 5.28 8.37
CA GLU A 47 -5.07 6.29 7.82
C GLU A 47 -4.40 7.65 7.86
N HIS A 48 -4.41 8.36 6.73
CA HIS A 48 -3.88 9.72 6.61
C HIS A 48 -4.54 10.41 5.41
N ASP A 49 -4.89 11.68 5.55
CA ASP A 49 -5.63 12.47 4.55
C ASP A 49 -6.93 11.80 4.04
N GLY A 50 -7.65 11.11 4.94
CA GLY A 50 -8.87 10.37 4.57
C GLY A 50 -8.62 9.15 3.67
N GLN A 51 -7.37 8.72 3.53
CA GLN A 51 -6.96 7.56 2.74
C GLN A 51 -6.35 6.47 3.62
N TYR A 52 -6.38 5.23 3.14
CA TYR A 52 -5.67 4.10 3.77
C TYR A 52 -4.37 3.80 3.03
N TRP A 53 -3.32 3.56 3.79
CA TRP A 53 -1.98 3.39 3.27
C TRP A 53 -1.25 2.26 3.96
N LYS A 54 -0.52 1.51 3.17
CA LYS A 54 0.47 0.55 3.62
C LYS A 54 1.82 1.21 3.58
N LEU A 55 2.43 1.42 4.75
CA LEU A 55 3.78 1.98 4.86
C LEU A 55 4.82 0.86 4.81
N TYR A 56 5.86 1.07 4.01
CA TYR A 56 6.94 0.09 3.81
C TYR A 56 8.11 0.41 4.74
N LEU A 57 8.50 -0.53 5.58
CA LEU A 57 9.66 -0.39 6.48
C LEU A 57 10.99 -0.56 5.74
N ALA A 58 11.02 -1.48 4.78
CA ALA A 58 12.17 -1.71 3.93
C ALA A 58 11.74 -2.31 2.59
N ARG A 59 12.45 -1.94 1.52
CA ARG A 59 12.32 -2.54 0.19
C ARG A 59 13.72 -2.82 -0.36
N TRP A 60 13.88 -3.98 -1.00
CA TRP A 60 15.12 -4.32 -1.69
C TRP A 60 15.07 -3.78 -3.11
N VAL A 61 16.05 -2.94 -3.46
CA VAL A 61 16.21 -2.40 -4.81
C VAL A 61 17.43 -3.09 -5.46
N PRO A 62 17.33 -3.57 -6.72
CA PRO A 62 18.49 -4.10 -7.43
C PRO A 62 19.62 -3.06 -7.51
N GLU A 63 20.86 -3.50 -7.31
CA GLU A 63 22.03 -2.65 -7.42
C GLU A 63 22.09 -2.00 -8.82
N GLY A 64 22.21 -0.66 -8.86
CA GLY A 64 22.31 0.11 -10.11
C GLY A 64 20.99 0.61 -10.71
N ALA A 65 19.84 0.39 -10.07
CA ALA A 65 18.58 0.95 -10.55
C ALA A 65 18.50 2.47 -10.29
N SER A 66 18.53 3.29 -11.34
CA SER A 66 18.41 4.77 -11.29
C SER A 66 16.97 5.28 -11.42
N ASP A 67 16.10 4.51 -12.06
CA ASP A 67 14.81 5.02 -12.55
C ASP A 67 13.72 5.12 -11.46
N TYR A 68 14.04 4.67 -10.25
CA TYR A 68 13.13 4.69 -9.12
C TYR A 68 13.22 5.98 -8.27
N GLU A 69 14.12 6.91 -8.60
CA GLU A 69 14.28 8.21 -7.93
C GLU A 69 13.05 9.14 -8.07
N TYR A 70 12.17 8.96 -9.06
CA TYR A 70 11.07 9.91 -9.34
C TYR A 70 9.74 9.61 -8.61
N GLY A 71 9.72 8.65 -7.69
CA GLY A 71 8.50 8.18 -7.02
C GLY A 71 8.65 8.13 -5.51
N TYR A 72 8.67 9.27 -4.83
CA TYR A 72 8.65 9.34 -3.35
C TYR A 72 7.37 8.73 -2.75
N GLY A 73 6.38 8.36 -3.58
CA GLY A 73 5.27 7.45 -3.24
C GLY A 73 5.63 5.96 -3.23
N GLY A 74 6.91 5.58 -3.32
CA GLY A 74 7.40 4.20 -3.26
C GLY A 74 7.45 3.62 -1.84
N GLN A 75 7.20 4.42 -0.79
CA GLN A 75 7.15 3.96 0.59
C GLN A 75 5.75 3.82 1.16
N ALA A 76 4.73 4.15 0.38
CA ALA A 76 3.35 4.03 0.77
C ALA A 76 2.50 3.58 -0.42
N CYS A 77 1.73 2.51 -0.28
CA CYS A 77 0.72 2.14 -1.28
C CYS A 77 -0.65 2.49 -0.74
N ARG A 78 -1.50 3.12 -1.56
CA ARG A 78 -2.91 3.29 -1.21
C ARG A 78 -3.58 1.92 -1.20
N MET A 79 -4.37 1.68 -0.16
CA MET A 79 -4.97 0.40 0.12
C MET A 79 -6.49 0.49 0.21
N VAL A 80 -7.11 -0.65 -0.05
CA VAL A 80 -8.54 -0.88 0.13
C VAL A 80 -8.72 -2.26 0.75
N LEU A 81 -9.63 -2.38 1.72
CA LEU A 81 -9.98 -3.65 2.34
C LEU A 81 -11.10 -4.30 1.54
N VAL A 82 -10.88 -5.54 1.15
CA VAL A 82 -11.86 -6.32 0.38
C VAL A 82 -12.16 -7.64 1.06
N SER A 83 -13.34 -8.18 0.77
CA SER A 83 -13.65 -9.59 0.99
C SER A 83 -13.78 -10.31 -0.35
N TYR A 84 -13.21 -11.50 -0.48
CA TYR A 84 -13.28 -12.33 -1.68
C TYR A 84 -14.68 -12.94 -1.86
N ARG A 85 -15.23 -12.86 -3.07
CA ARG A 85 -16.55 -13.44 -3.39
C ARG A 85 -16.48 -14.96 -3.62
N ASP A 86 -15.35 -15.42 -4.14
CA ASP A 86 -15.10 -16.80 -4.54
C ASP A 86 -13.63 -17.17 -4.30
N LYS A 87 -13.32 -18.48 -4.41
CA LYS A 87 -11.96 -18.97 -4.23
C LYS A 87 -11.08 -18.52 -5.39
N GLY A 88 -9.99 -17.81 -5.10
CA GLY A 88 -9.12 -17.26 -6.13
C GLY A 88 -7.74 -16.89 -5.60
N ARG A 89 -6.79 -16.68 -6.51
CA ARG A 89 -5.49 -16.11 -6.12
C ARG A 89 -5.63 -14.61 -5.90
N SER A 90 -5.12 -14.14 -4.76
CA SER A 90 -5.01 -12.72 -4.47
C SER A 90 -4.14 -12.02 -5.53
N PRO A 91 -4.58 -10.89 -6.10
CA PRO A 91 -3.72 -10.08 -6.96
C PRO A 91 -2.60 -9.38 -6.18
N HIS A 92 -2.72 -9.28 -4.85
CA HIS A 92 -1.81 -8.53 -4.01
C HIS A 92 -0.75 -9.41 -3.34
N SER A 93 -1.15 -10.54 -2.77
CA SER A 93 -0.25 -11.45 -2.05
C SER A 93 0.03 -12.76 -2.78
N SER A 94 -0.63 -13.01 -3.92
CA SER A 94 -0.59 -14.28 -4.67
C SER A 94 -1.08 -15.51 -3.88
N ARG A 95 -1.53 -15.31 -2.63
CA ARG A 95 -2.11 -16.35 -1.76
C ARG A 95 -3.42 -16.85 -2.35
N LEU A 96 -3.70 -18.13 -2.11
CA LEU A 96 -4.99 -18.72 -2.47
C LEU A 96 -6.00 -18.36 -1.37
N MET A 97 -6.96 -17.52 -1.72
CA MET A 97 -8.00 -17.00 -0.84
C MET A 97 -9.28 -17.84 -0.99
N ALA A 98 -10.00 -18.05 0.11
CA ALA A 98 -11.35 -18.62 0.12
C ALA A 98 -12.41 -17.52 0.01
N ALA A 99 -13.65 -17.92 -0.30
CA ALA A 99 -14.79 -17.00 -0.27
C ALA A 99 -15.03 -16.50 1.16
N GLY A 100 -15.19 -15.20 1.33
CA GLY A 100 -15.33 -14.54 2.62
C GLY A 100 -14.01 -14.12 3.28
N ASP A 101 -12.86 -14.61 2.80
CA ASP A 101 -11.57 -14.13 3.29
C ASP A 101 -11.40 -12.64 3.00
N VAL A 102 -10.69 -11.94 3.89
CA VAL A 102 -10.49 -10.50 3.83
C VAL A 102 -9.01 -10.17 3.62
N GLU A 103 -8.72 -9.16 2.82
CA GLU A 103 -7.36 -8.71 2.57
C GLU A 103 -7.29 -7.21 2.25
N TRP A 104 -6.25 -6.54 2.73
CA TRP A 104 -5.85 -5.24 2.22
C TRP A 104 -5.08 -5.38 0.91
N ILE A 105 -5.57 -4.68 -0.09
CA ILE A 105 -5.20 -4.82 -1.49
C ILE A 105 -4.91 -3.41 -2.03
N ARG A 106 -4.05 -3.25 -3.05
CA ARG A 106 -3.80 -1.91 -3.63
C ARG A 106 -5.07 -1.41 -4.31
N THR A 107 -5.33 -0.11 -4.24
CA THR A 107 -6.58 0.48 -4.76
C THR A 107 -6.86 0.16 -6.23
N TYR A 108 -5.81 -0.01 -7.05
CA TYR A 108 -5.91 -0.36 -8.46
C TYR A 108 -6.06 -1.87 -8.75
N GLU A 109 -5.91 -2.73 -7.74
CA GLU A 109 -6.14 -4.18 -7.85
C GLU A 109 -7.58 -4.57 -7.55
N PHE A 110 -8.43 -3.60 -7.20
CA PHE A 110 -9.85 -3.83 -6.93
C PHE A 110 -10.60 -4.24 -8.21
N ASP A 111 -11.20 -5.43 -8.19
CA ASP A 111 -12.10 -5.94 -9.21
C ASP A 111 -13.46 -6.26 -8.58
N ALA A 112 -14.51 -5.52 -8.98
CA ALA A 112 -15.86 -5.68 -8.44
C ALA A 112 -16.49 -7.08 -8.70
N LYS A 113 -15.98 -7.83 -9.68
CA LYS A 113 -16.43 -9.20 -9.97
C LYS A 113 -15.89 -10.21 -8.96
N ARG A 114 -14.67 -9.99 -8.46
CA ARG A 114 -13.96 -10.89 -7.52
C ARG A 114 -14.07 -10.43 -6.08
N HIS A 115 -14.18 -9.13 -5.87
CA HIS A 115 -14.12 -8.50 -4.56
C HIS A 115 -15.44 -7.83 -4.21
N ARG A 116 -15.78 -7.87 -2.92
CA ARG A 116 -16.74 -6.95 -2.31
C ARG A 116 -15.93 -5.96 -1.48
N LEU A 117 -16.22 -4.67 -1.66
CA LEU A 117 -15.60 -3.63 -0.87
C LEU A 117 -16.03 -3.77 0.60
N VAL A 118 -15.04 -3.75 1.50
CA VAL A 118 -15.27 -3.69 2.96
C VAL A 118 -14.95 -2.29 3.47
N LYS A 119 -13.80 -1.73 3.09
CA LYS A 119 -13.35 -0.40 3.56
C LYS A 119 -12.47 0.27 2.52
N ALA A 120 -12.71 1.54 2.22
CA ALA A 120 -11.93 2.37 1.30
C ALA A 120 -11.73 3.77 1.88
N GLY A 121 -10.72 4.48 1.39
CA GLY A 121 -10.57 5.91 1.66
C GLY A 121 -11.61 6.77 0.95
N GLU A 122 -11.46 8.08 1.04
CA GLU A 122 -12.32 9.07 0.39
C GLU A 122 -11.92 9.31 -1.08
N GLU A 123 -12.80 9.89 -1.89
CA GLU A 123 -12.36 10.47 -3.16
C GLU A 123 -11.76 11.85 -2.89
N ASN A 124 -10.54 12.10 -3.38
CA ASN A 124 -9.82 13.34 -3.11
C ASN A 124 -9.20 13.88 -4.41
N ALA A 125 -9.20 15.20 -4.60
CA ALA A 125 -8.62 15.84 -5.79
C ALA A 125 -7.14 15.49 -6.03
N LYS A 126 -6.34 15.31 -4.97
CA LYS A 126 -4.91 14.96 -5.04
C LYS A 126 -4.68 13.51 -5.46
N TYR A 127 -5.51 12.59 -4.99
CA TYR A 127 -5.27 11.15 -5.13
C TYR A 127 -6.22 10.46 -6.11
N GLY A 128 -7.32 11.11 -6.48
CA GLY A 128 -8.40 10.56 -7.31
C GLY A 128 -9.32 9.61 -6.53
N PRO A 129 -10.00 8.67 -7.22
CA PRO A 129 -10.94 7.75 -6.59
C PRO A 129 -10.25 6.81 -5.61
N ALA A 130 -11.03 6.35 -4.63
CA ALA A 130 -10.55 5.51 -3.53
C ALA A 130 -10.18 4.07 -3.96
N TYR A 131 -10.71 3.58 -5.08
CA TYR A 131 -10.39 2.29 -5.68
C TYR A 131 -10.89 2.23 -7.12
N GLY A 132 -10.40 1.24 -7.87
CA GLY A 132 -10.79 1.01 -9.25
C GLY A 132 -9.58 1.01 -10.19
N PRO A 133 -9.78 0.61 -11.46
CA PRO A 133 -8.68 0.48 -12.41
C PRO A 133 -7.93 1.81 -12.51
N LYS A 134 -6.59 1.73 -12.57
CA LYS A 134 -5.74 2.89 -12.84
C LYS A 134 -6.26 3.51 -14.13
N LYS A 135 -6.88 4.70 -14.07
CA LYS A 135 -7.27 5.40 -15.30
C LYS A 135 -5.98 5.58 -16.10
N SER A 136 -5.92 4.98 -17.28
CA SER A 136 -4.85 5.23 -18.24
C SER A 136 -4.75 6.75 -18.38
N ALA A 137 -3.55 7.32 -18.25
CA ALA A 137 -3.36 8.71 -18.66
C ALA A 137 -3.81 8.80 -20.12
N ALA A 138 -4.82 9.64 -20.37
CA ALA A 138 -5.31 9.94 -21.71
C ALA A 138 -4.28 10.81 -22.45
#